data_AF-A0A5C4XNH0-F1
#
_entry.id   AF-A0A5C4XNH0-F1
#
_cell.length_a   1.000
_cell.length_b   1.000
_cell.length_c   1.000
_cell.angle_alpha   90.00
_cell.angle_beta   90.00
_cell.angle_gamma   90.00
#
_symmetry.space_group_name_H-M   'P 1'
#
loop_
_entity.id
_entity.type
_entity.pdbx_description
1 polymer ?
#
loop_
_entity_poly.entity_id
_entity_poly.type
_entity_poly.pdbx_seq_one_letter_code
_entity_poly.pdbx_strand_id
1 'polypeptide(L)'
;MAIFQAALCAFIERTKVEVSEEQTRLREILQRTQKGRIRMMNILIVEDQWLLSSAVEEAVTSLGHEAIGTATTAKEAYDLAEGAEVAFVDVNLIDGATGPEIGRRLAAQGVTVIFMTGNPEQLGGGIEGTLGVIAKPMFDLELVETIQYATDHHAGRGGIAPQRFIAFQ
;
A
#
# COMPACT_ATOMS: atom_id res chain seq x y z
N MET A 1 49.53 -10.56 -43.54
CA MET A 1 49.08 -9.57 -42.54
C MET A 1 47.56 -9.37 -42.51
N ALA A 2 46.80 -9.48 -43.61
CA ALA A 2 45.36 -9.21 -43.62
C ALA A 2 44.49 -10.19 -42.78
N ILE A 3 44.89 -11.45 -42.63
CA ILE A 3 44.11 -12.49 -41.94
C ILE A 3 44.03 -12.24 -40.42
N PHE A 4 45.10 -11.70 -39.82
CA PHE A 4 45.14 -11.46 -38.37
C PHE A 4 44.24 -10.28 -37.95
N GLN A 5 44.11 -9.27 -38.82
CA GLN A 5 43.26 -8.11 -38.56
C GLN A 5 41.76 -8.46 -38.68
N ALA A 6 41.39 -9.33 -39.62
CA ALA A 6 40.01 -9.80 -39.74
C ALA A 6 39.58 -10.67 -38.54
N ALA A 7 40.45 -11.54 -38.05
CA ALA A 7 40.18 -12.38 -36.88
C ALA A 7 40.08 -11.56 -35.58
N LEU A 8 40.93 -10.55 -35.41
CA LEU A 8 40.88 -9.66 -34.25
C LEU A 8 39.63 -8.77 -34.28
N CYS A 9 39.23 -8.25 -35.45
CA CYS A 9 37.97 -7.51 -35.61
C CYS A 9 36.75 -8.38 -35.27
N ALA A 10 36.69 -9.62 -35.78
CA ALA A 10 35.60 -10.54 -35.49
C ALA A 10 35.53 -10.92 -34.00
N PHE A 11 36.68 -11.11 -33.33
CA PHE A 11 36.72 -11.38 -31.89
C PHE A 11 36.26 -10.17 -31.06
N ILE A 12 36.69 -8.96 -31.42
CA ILE A 12 36.26 -7.70 -30.78
C ILE A 12 34.77 -7.43 -31.02
N GLU A 13 34.25 -7.69 -32.22
CA GLU A 13 32.81 -7.54 -32.51
C GLU A 13 31.98 -8.58 -31.78
N ARG A 14 32.42 -9.84 -31.73
CA ARG A 14 31.73 -10.92 -31.01
C ARG A 14 31.67 -10.67 -29.51
N THR A 15 32.77 -10.20 -28.91
CA THR A 15 32.80 -9.77 -27.50
C THR A 15 31.94 -8.53 -27.26
N LYS A 16 31.86 -7.57 -28.18
CA LYS A 16 30.93 -6.42 -28.07
C LYS A 16 29.46 -6.85 -28.12
N VAL A 17 29.12 -7.81 -28.98
CA VAL A 17 27.75 -8.36 -29.09
C VAL A 17 27.37 -9.14 -27.83
N GLU A 18 28.24 -10.02 -27.35
CA GLU A 18 28.00 -10.79 -26.11
C GLU A 18 27.86 -9.87 -24.88
N VAL A 19 28.72 -8.86 -24.74
CA VAL A 19 28.62 -7.86 -23.66
C VAL A 19 27.34 -7.02 -23.78
N SER A 20 26.89 -6.69 -25.00
CA SER A 20 25.63 -5.96 -25.25
C SER A 20 24.39 -6.79 -24.89
N GLU A 21 24.38 -8.09 -25.22
CA GLU A 21 23.28 -9.00 -24.89
C GLU A 21 23.20 -9.27 -23.38
N GLU A 22 24.34 -9.43 -22.70
CA GLU A 22 24.39 -9.59 -21.25
C GLU A 22 23.92 -8.33 -20.53
N GLN A 23 24.31 -7.14 -21.00
CA GLN A 23 23.79 -5.87 -20.46
C GLN A 23 22.29 -5.68 -20.71
N THR A 24 21.77 -6.19 -21.82
CA THR A 24 20.33 -6.14 -22.14
C THR A 24 19.54 -7.08 -21.24
N ARG A 25 20.02 -8.32 -21.04
CA ARG A 25 19.44 -9.28 -20.09
C ARG A 25 19.52 -8.77 -18.65
N LEU A 26 20.63 -8.15 -18.25
CA LEU A 26 20.78 -7.55 -16.93
C LEU A 26 19.82 -6.38 -16.77
N ARG A 27 19.63 -5.53 -17.79
CA ARG A 27 18.63 -4.47 -17.78
C ARG A 27 17.21 -5.02 -17.72
N GLU A 28 16.88 -6.08 -18.44
CA GLU A 28 15.57 -6.73 -18.38
C GLU A 28 15.31 -7.40 -17.02
N ILE A 29 16.31 -8.07 -16.43
CA ILE A 29 16.23 -8.66 -15.10
C ILE A 29 16.06 -7.55 -14.06
N LEU A 30 16.88 -6.50 -14.11
CA LEU A 30 16.75 -5.34 -13.23
C LEU A 30 15.41 -4.61 -13.44
N GLN A 31 14.89 -4.52 -14.66
CA GLN A 31 13.56 -3.95 -14.95
C GLN A 31 12.44 -4.84 -14.43
N ARG A 32 12.57 -6.17 -14.47
CA ARG A 32 11.63 -7.11 -13.85
C ARG A 32 11.64 -6.96 -12.32
N THR A 33 12.81 -6.79 -11.71
CA THR A 33 12.95 -6.52 -10.28
C THR A 33 12.43 -5.11 -9.91
N GLN A 34 12.63 -4.11 -10.77
CA GLN A 34 12.12 -2.74 -10.57
C GLN A 34 10.62 -2.61 -10.81
N LYS A 35 10.01 -3.46 -11.63
CA LYS A 35 8.56 -3.52 -11.85
C LYS A 35 7.81 -4.08 -10.63
N GLY A 36 8.53 -4.72 -9.71
CA GLY A 36 8.09 -5.06 -8.35
C GLY A 36 8.57 -4.07 -7.29
N ARG A 37 8.90 -2.81 -7.65
CA ARG A 37 9.14 -1.77 -6.64
C ARG A 37 7.84 -1.54 -5.89
N ILE A 38 7.88 -1.78 -4.58
CA ILE A 38 6.91 -1.21 -3.64
C ILE A 38 6.94 0.30 -3.90
N ARG A 39 5.88 0.82 -4.53
CA ARG A 39 5.70 2.26 -4.60
C ARG A 39 5.33 2.70 -3.19
N MET A 40 6.08 3.67 -2.68
CA MET A 40 5.68 4.42 -1.50
C MET A 40 4.27 4.95 -1.75
N MET A 41 3.40 4.83 -0.74
CA MET A 41 2.01 5.25 -0.81
C MET A 41 1.73 6.19 0.33
N ASN A 42 0.80 7.11 0.09
CA ASN A 42 0.32 8.06 1.08
C ASN A 42 -0.86 7.45 1.86
N ILE A 43 -0.67 7.26 3.16
CA ILE A 43 -1.61 6.59 4.04
C ILE A 43 -2.15 7.57 5.07
N LEU A 44 -3.47 7.73 5.09
CA LEU A 44 -4.18 8.48 6.11
C LEU A 44 -4.61 7.55 7.26
N ILE A 45 -4.41 7.99 8.50
CA ILE A 45 -4.84 7.25 9.68
C ILE A 45 -5.93 8.06 10.38
N VAL A 46 -7.12 7.49 10.53
CA VAL A 46 -8.25 8.12 11.20
C VAL A 46 -8.58 7.31 12.44
N GLU A 47 -8.06 7.77 13.58
CA GLU A 47 -8.01 7.05 14.84
C GLU A 47 -7.93 8.06 15.99
N ASP A 48 -8.73 7.89 17.03
CA ASP A 48 -8.72 8.77 18.20
C ASP A 48 -7.76 8.28 19.31
N GLN A 49 -7.33 7.02 19.26
CA GLN A 49 -6.38 6.45 20.20
C GLN A 49 -4.93 6.66 19.77
N TRP A 50 -4.23 7.61 20.41
CA TRP A 50 -2.83 7.96 20.10
C TRP A 50 -1.89 6.76 19.98
N LEU A 51 -2.01 5.77 20.87
CA LEU A 51 -1.11 4.61 20.89
C LEU A 51 -1.32 3.74 19.65
N LEU A 52 -2.57 3.59 19.22
CA LEU A 52 -2.89 2.81 18.04
C LEU A 52 -2.52 3.55 16.77
N SER A 53 -2.81 4.86 16.69
CA SER A 53 -2.40 5.68 15.54
C SER A 53 -0.87 5.68 15.38
N SER A 54 -0.11 5.79 16.47
CA SER A 54 1.35 5.71 16.43
C SER A 54 1.87 4.32 16.04
N ALA A 55 1.23 3.25 16.50
CA ALA A 55 1.60 1.89 16.07
C ALA A 55 1.37 1.67 14.57
N VAL A 56 0.25 2.18 14.05
CA VAL A 56 -0.06 2.15 12.60
C VAL A 56 0.96 2.98 11.83
N GLU A 57 1.27 4.20 12.28
CA GLU A 57 2.27 5.08 11.67
C GLU A 57 3.67 4.44 11.62
N GLU A 58 4.11 3.81 12.70
CA GLU A 58 5.38 3.09 12.78
C GLU A 58 5.41 1.91 11.79
N ALA A 59 4.33 1.13 11.70
CA ALA A 59 4.22 0.02 10.78
C ALA A 59 4.20 0.49 9.31
N VAL A 60 3.45 1.55 9.01
CA VAL A 60 3.40 2.19 7.69
C VAL A 60 4.79 2.64 7.25
N THR A 61 5.52 3.34 8.13
CA THR A 61 6.86 3.84 7.86
C THR A 61 7.86 2.69 7.68
N SER A 62 7.77 1.65 8.51
CA SER A 62 8.62 0.47 8.44
C SER A 62 8.45 -0.32 7.13
N LEU A 63 7.27 -0.26 6.52
CA LEU A 63 6.98 -0.85 5.21
C LEU A 63 7.39 0.05 4.02
N GLY A 64 7.91 1.25 4.27
CA GLY A 64 8.37 2.18 3.25
C GLY A 64 7.27 3.02 2.61
N HIS A 65 6.11 3.12 3.27
CA HIS A 65 5.02 4.04 2.93
C HIS A 65 5.11 5.32 3.78
N GLU A 66 4.29 6.32 3.47
CA GLU A 66 4.25 7.59 4.18
C GLU A 66 2.90 7.74 4.88
N ALA A 67 2.92 7.98 6.20
CA ALA A 67 1.73 8.40 6.93
C ALA A 67 1.58 9.92 6.76
N ILE A 68 0.61 10.35 5.96
CA ILE A 68 0.45 11.79 5.63
C ILE A 68 -0.21 12.59 6.76
N GLY A 69 -0.75 11.92 7.76
CA GLY A 69 -1.33 12.52 8.95
C GLY A 69 -2.20 11.57 9.74
N THR A 70 -2.50 11.98 10.97
CA THR A 70 -3.46 11.31 11.85
C THR A 70 -4.63 12.25 12.13
N ALA A 71 -5.86 11.73 12.01
CA ALA A 71 -7.08 12.47 12.26
C ALA A 71 -7.88 11.82 13.38
N THR A 72 -8.38 12.62 14.31
CA THR A 72 -9.21 12.15 15.44
C THR A 72 -10.69 12.49 15.26
N THR A 73 -11.03 13.28 14.24
CA THR A 73 -12.40 13.73 13.91
C THR A 73 -12.65 13.65 12.41
N ALA A 74 -13.93 13.70 12.00
CA ALA A 74 -14.31 13.78 10.60
C ALA A 74 -13.74 15.03 9.91
N LYS A 75 -13.73 16.17 10.61
CA LYS A 75 -13.19 17.42 10.04
C LYS A 75 -11.71 17.27 9.71
N GLU A 76 -10.90 16.79 10.66
CA GLU A 76 -9.47 16.57 10.46
C GLU A 76 -9.21 15.55 9.34
N ALA A 77 -10.00 14.47 9.29
CA ALA A 77 -9.86 13.46 8.25
C ALA A 77 -10.05 14.06 6.86
N TYR A 78 -11.03 14.95 6.68
CA TYR A 78 -11.25 15.62 5.40
C TYR A 78 -10.19 16.66 5.07
N ASP A 79 -9.69 17.38 6.06
CA ASP A 79 -8.62 18.38 5.87
C ASP A 79 -7.29 17.70 5.48
N LEU A 80 -7.06 16.46 5.93
CA LEU A 80 -5.85 15.68 5.67
C LEU A 80 -5.98 14.67 4.51
N ALA A 81 -7.16 14.55 3.89
CA ALA A 81 -7.43 13.55 2.86
C ALA A 81 -6.73 13.83 1.52
N GLU A 82 -6.23 15.04 1.29
CA GLU A 82 -5.62 15.42 0.03
C GLU A 82 -4.38 14.57 -0.25
N GLY A 83 -4.41 13.84 -1.38
CA GLY A 83 -3.30 12.98 -1.78
C GLY A 83 -3.24 11.62 -1.05
N ALA A 84 -4.22 11.28 -0.22
CA ALA A 84 -4.34 9.95 0.37
C ALA A 84 -4.63 8.89 -0.71
N GLU A 85 -3.94 7.76 -0.64
CA GLU A 85 -4.15 6.59 -1.51
C GLU A 85 -4.81 5.44 -0.74
N VAL A 86 -4.43 5.29 0.53
CA VAL A 86 -4.97 4.31 1.47
C VAL A 86 -5.41 5.03 2.74
N ALA A 87 -6.49 4.56 3.37
CA ALA A 87 -6.90 5.06 4.68
C ALA A 87 -7.30 3.92 5.62
N PHE A 88 -6.84 4.03 6.86
CA PHE A 88 -7.31 3.20 7.97
C PHE A 88 -8.24 4.03 8.86
N VAL A 89 -9.46 3.53 9.10
CA VAL A 89 -10.51 4.34 9.73
C VAL A 89 -11.15 3.58 10.90
N ASP A 90 -11.12 4.14 12.11
CA ASP A 90 -12.01 3.67 13.17
C ASP A 90 -13.44 4.16 12.93
N VAL A 91 -14.40 3.32 13.32
CA VAL A 91 -15.83 3.60 13.27
C VAL A 91 -16.21 4.66 14.30
N ASN A 92 -15.64 4.59 15.50
CA ASN A 92 -15.99 5.45 16.62
C ASN A 92 -14.81 6.37 16.94
N LEU A 93 -15.00 7.66 16.68
CA LEU A 93 -14.02 8.71 16.90
C LEU A 93 -14.48 9.62 18.05
N ILE A 94 -13.67 10.63 18.39
CA ILE A 94 -14.00 11.57 19.47
C ILE A 94 -15.26 12.40 19.18
N ASP A 95 -15.62 12.55 17.90
CA ASP A 95 -16.86 13.22 17.45
C ASP A 95 -18.02 12.24 17.19
N GLY A 96 -17.88 10.98 17.60
CA GLY A 96 -18.93 9.95 17.57
C GLY A 96 -18.71 8.88 16.49
N ALA A 97 -19.80 8.21 16.09
CA ALA A 97 -19.78 7.15 15.08
C ALA A 97 -19.69 7.73 13.64
N THR A 98 -18.67 8.54 13.40
CA THR A 98 -18.46 9.30 12.15
C THR A 98 -17.62 8.53 11.13
N GLY A 99 -16.88 7.50 11.56
CA GLY A 99 -16.00 6.68 10.72
C GLY A 99 -16.65 6.14 9.43
N PRO A 100 -17.86 5.54 9.47
CA PRO A 100 -18.51 5.01 8.28
C PRO A 100 -18.73 6.05 7.18
N GLU A 101 -19.09 7.29 7.55
CA GLU A 101 -19.27 8.38 6.58
C GLU A 101 -17.93 8.87 6.02
N ILE A 102 -16.90 8.96 6.87
CA ILE A 102 -15.53 9.28 6.44
C ILE A 102 -15.06 8.25 5.40
N GLY A 103 -15.18 6.95 5.72
CA GLY A 103 -14.78 5.88 4.83
C GLY A 103 -15.53 5.89 3.50
N ARG A 104 -16.85 6.09 3.51
CA ARG A 104 -17.66 6.23 2.29
C ARG A 104 -17.16 7.38 1.41
N ARG A 105 -16.90 8.54 2.00
CA ARG A 105 -16.47 9.73 1.26
C ARG A 105 -15.06 9.57 0.69
N LEU A 106 -14.13 9.00 1.45
CA LEU A 106 -12.77 8.71 0.97
C LEU A 106 -12.79 7.67 -0.17
N ALA A 107 -13.59 6.61 -0.04
CA ALA A 107 -13.76 5.62 -1.10
C ALA A 107 -14.31 6.22 -2.40
N ALA A 108 -15.28 7.13 -2.31
CA ALA A 108 -15.81 7.87 -3.46
C ALA A 108 -14.75 8.74 -4.16
N GLN A 109 -13.65 9.08 -3.48
CA GLN A 109 -12.49 9.80 -4.03
C GLN A 109 -11.40 8.86 -4.58
N GLY A 110 -11.62 7.54 -4.53
CA GLY A 110 -10.66 6.54 -5.01
C GLY A 110 -9.65 6.07 -3.96
N VAL A 111 -9.80 6.49 -2.70
CA VAL A 111 -8.96 6.01 -1.59
C VAL A 111 -9.34 4.57 -1.25
N THR A 112 -8.36 3.69 -1.07
CA THR A 112 -8.60 2.34 -0.55
C THR A 112 -8.79 2.41 0.96
N VAL A 113 -10.00 2.13 1.44
CA VAL A 113 -10.36 2.26 2.86
C VAL A 113 -10.49 0.89 3.51
N ILE A 114 -9.82 0.69 4.63
CA ILE A 114 -10.05 -0.43 5.57
C ILE A 114 -10.49 0.14 6.91
N PHE A 115 -11.56 -0.42 7.48
CA PHE A 115 -11.95 -0.09 8.84
C PHE A 115 -11.15 -0.91 9.85
N MET A 116 -10.70 -0.26 10.93
CA MET A 116 -10.11 -0.92 12.09
C MET A 116 -10.97 -0.57 13.30
N THR A 117 -11.71 -1.53 13.87
CA THR A 117 -12.64 -1.19 14.96
C THR A 117 -12.84 -2.33 15.96
N GLY A 118 -13.14 -2.00 17.21
CA GLY A 118 -13.51 -3.01 18.22
C GLY A 118 -14.93 -3.56 18.06
N ASN A 119 -15.75 -2.95 17.20
CA ASN A 119 -17.14 -3.31 16.99
C ASN A 119 -17.45 -3.34 15.48
N PRO A 120 -17.06 -4.41 14.76
CA PRO A 120 -17.26 -4.51 13.32
C PRO A 120 -18.75 -4.63 12.94
N GLU A 121 -19.63 -5.08 13.86
CA GLU A 121 -21.06 -5.22 13.59
C GLU A 121 -21.77 -3.89 13.31
N GLN A 122 -21.21 -2.75 13.77
CA GLN A 122 -21.69 -1.41 13.40
C GLN A 122 -21.63 -1.11 11.90
N LEU A 123 -20.77 -1.80 11.14
CA LEU A 123 -20.64 -1.64 9.70
C LEU A 123 -21.68 -2.47 8.91
N GLY A 124 -22.44 -3.34 9.57
CA GLY A 124 -23.52 -4.11 8.96
C GLY A 124 -23.07 -4.91 7.73
N GLY A 125 -23.70 -4.66 6.59
CA GLY A 125 -23.38 -5.31 5.30
C GLY A 125 -22.15 -4.74 4.58
N GLY A 126 -21.48 -3.75 5.18
CA GLY A 126 -20.35 -3.04 4.58
C GLY A 126 -20.69 -1.61 4.18
N ILE A 127 -19.65 -0.85 3.84
CA ILE A 127 -19.75 0.53 3.37
C ILE A 127 -19.34 0.58 1.91
N GLU A 128 -20.20 1.13 1.07
CA GLU A 128 -20.00 1.24 -0.38
C GLU A 128 -18.61 1.80 -0.73
N GLY A 129 -17.90 1.10 -1.62
CA GLY A 129 -16.58 1.48 -2.12
C GLY A 129 -15.41 1.21 -1.18
N THR A 130 -15.65 0.82 0.07
CA THR A 130 -14.59 0.47 1.02
C THR A 130 -14.24 -1.02 0.95
N LEU A 131 -13.02 -1.39 1.32
CA LEU A 131 -12.49 -2.74 1.09
C LEU A 131 -13.00 -3.77 2.12
N GLY A 132 -13.17 -3.34 3.37
CA GLY A 132 -13.58 -4.24 4.45
C GLY A 132 -13.19 -3.73 5.83
N VAL A 133 -13.24 -4.62 6.81
CA VAL A 133 -12.96 -4.34 8.21
C VAL A 133 -12.04 -5.40 8.82
N ILE A 134 -11.19 -4.95 9.74
CA ILE A 134 -10.46 -5.80 10.66
C ILE A 134 -10.77 -5.40 12.12
N ALA A 135 -10.94 -6.41 12.97
CA ALA A 135 -11.39 -6.19 14.34
C ALA A 135 -10.22 -5.90 15.29
N LYS A 136 -10.30 -4.83 16.08
CA LYS A 136 -9.42 -4.59 17.23
C LYS A 136 -9.73 -5.62 18.34
N PRO A 137 -8.74 -6.00 19.17
CA PRO A 137 -7.32 -5.68 19.08
C PRO A 137 -6.64 -6.45 17.94
N MET A 138 -5.57 -5.87 17.39
CA MET A 138 -4.71 -6.48 16.37
C MET A 138 -3.31 -6.67 16.94
N PHE A 139 -2.62 -7.70 16.45
CA PHE A 139 -1.19 -7.90 16.73
C PHE A 139 -0.34 -7.28 15.63
N ASP A 140 0.93 -6.99 15.90
CA ASP A 140 1.83 -6.32 14.95
C ASP A 140 1.90 -7.01 13.57
N LEU A 141 1.93 -8.35 13.55
CA LEU A 141 1.92 -9.10 12.30
C LEU A 141 0.64 -8.86 11.50
N GLU A 142 -0.51 -8.84 12.16
CA GLU A 142 -1.81 -8.63 11.52
C GLU A 142 -1.94 -7.21 10.99
N LEU A 143 -1.39 -6.22 11.71
CA LEU A 143 -1.29 -4.84 11.23
C LEU A 143 -0.44 -4.74 9.97
N VAL A 144 0.74 -5.37 9.96
CA VAL A 144 1.63 -5.43 8.78
C VAL A 144 0.94 -6.09 7.59
N GLU A 145 0.30 -7.24 7.80
CA GLU A 145 -0.46 -7.94 6.76
C GLU A 145 -1.59 -7.07 6.21
N THR A 146 -2.28 -6.31 7.08
CA THR A 146 -3.38 -5.41 6.69
C THR A 146 -2.86 -4.26 5.82
N ILE A 147 -1.74 -3.64 6.20
CA ILE A 147 -1.11 -2.56 5.41
C ILE A 147 -0.64 -3.07 4.05
N GLN A 148 0.01 -4.23 4.03
CA GLN A 148 0.45 -4.85 2.78
C GLN A 148 -0.74 -5.19 1.88
N TYR A 149 -1.81 -5.75 2.44
CA TYR A 149 -3.03 -6.07 1.70
C TYR A 149 -3.69 -4.82 1.10
N ALA A 150 -3.84 -3.75 1.89
CA ALA A 150 -4.43 -2.50 1.43
C ALA A 150 -3.63 -1.86 0.29
N THR A 151 -2.30 -1.82 0.43
CA THR A 151 -1.40 -1.20 -0.57
C THR A 151 -1.26 -2.06 -1.82
N ASP A 152 -1.30 -3.39 -1.72
CA ASP A 152 -1.38 -4.29 -2.87
C ASP A 152 -2.70 -4.10 -3.61
N HIS A 153 -3.83 -4.06 -2.90
CA HIS A 153 -5.13 -3.81 -3.48
C HIS A 153 -5.17 -2.46 -4.21
N HIS A 154 -4.71 -1.38 -3.58
CA HIS A 154 -4.66 -0.05 -4.21
C HIS A 154 -3.82 -0.06 -5.50
N ALA A 155 -2.70 -0.77 -5.51
CA ALA A 155 -1.85 -0.89 -6.70
C ALA A 155 -2.38 -1.90 -7.76
N GLY A 156 -3.55 -2.51 -7.56
CA GLY A 156 -4.10 -3.53 -8.44
C GLY A 156 -3.29 -4.84 -8.45
N ARG A 157 -2.52 -5.10 -7.38
CA ARG A 157 -1.82 -6.37 -7.16
C ARG A 157 -2.72 -7.31 -6.38
N GLY A 158 -2.62 -8.61 -6.67
CA GLY A 158 -3.30 -9.64 -5.87
C GLY A 158 -2.60 -9.78 -4.51
N GLY A 159 -3.15 -9.16 -3.48
CA GLY A 159 -2.71 -9.29 -2.08
C GLY A 159 -3.41 -10.47 -1.38
N ILE A 160 -2.79 -10.99 -0.32
CA ILE A 160 -3.38 -11.99 0.56
C ILE A 160 -4.06 -11.24 1.71
N ALA A 161 -5.37 -11.44 1.90
CA ALA A 161 -6.09 -10.83 3.00
C ALA A 161 -5.65 -11.44 4.36
N PRO A 162 -5.51 -10.63 5.42
CA PRO A 162 -5.30 -11.13 6.78
C PRO A 162 -6.40 -12.08 7.24
N GLN A 163 -6.10 -13.02 8.15
CA GLN A 163 -7.06 -14.06 8.55
C GLN A 163 -8.38 -13.53 9.12
N ARG A 164 -8.35 -12.43 9.88
CA ARG A 164 -9.54 -11.83 10.51
C ARG A 164 -10.14 -10.70 9.68
N PHE A 165 -9.66 -10.51 8.45
CA PHE A 165 -10.21 -9.51 7.55
C PHE A 165 -11.57 -9.94 7.01
N ILE A 166 -12.57 -9.07 7.13
CA ILE A 166 -13.90 -9.26 6.57
C ILE A 166 -14.04 -8.30 5.40
N ALA A 167 -13.94 -8.83 4.19
CA ALA A 167 -14.15 -8.06 2.97
C ALA A 167 -15.62 -7.65 2.83
N PHE A 168 -15.85 -6.44 2.33
CA PHE A 168 -17.19 -6.01 1.93
C PHE A 168 -17.49 -6.41 0.48
N GLN A 169 -18.77 -6.60 0.17
CA GLN A 169 -19.25 -7.03 -1.15
C GLN A 169 -19.66 -5.86 -2.03
#